data_AF-D7UZJ5-F1
#
_entry.id   AF-D7UZJ5-F1
#
_cell.length_a   1.000
_cell.length_b   1.000
_cell.length_c   1.000
_cell.angle_alpha   90.00
_cell.angle_beta   90.00
_cell.angle_gamma   90.00
#
_symmetry.space_group_name_H-M   'P 1'
#
loop_
_entity.id
_entity.type
_entity.pdbx_description
1 polymer ?
#
loop_
_entity_poly.entity_id
_entity_poly.type
_entity_poly.pdbx_seq_one_letter_code
_entity_poly.pdbx_strand_id
1 'polypeptide(L)'
;MMFHDIFTKMEKYLLPISARIGAQRHMLAIRDAFSSIMADLIVGSVASLINNFPYQPFQDFMTAVFTETWKEPGNIIYNMTMGILGLLVAISIGYYLAQPYKLDGISSALMSGISFLILTPFLKDGSPTLDWLGQRDYSWP
;
A
#
# COMPACT_ATOMS: atom_id res chain seq x y z
N MET A 1 42.35 1.38 16.34
CA MET A 1 41.84 2.46 17.22
C MET A 1 40.86 3.37 16.49
N MET A 2 41.23 4.03 15.40
CA MET A 2 40.39 5.02 14.70
C MET A 2 38.97 4.57 14.29
N PHE A 3 38.77 3.32 13.83
CA PHE A 3 37.44 2.82 13.44
C PHE A 3 36.50 2.63 14.63
N HIS A 4 37.04 2.23 15.79
CA HIS A 4 36.29 2.06 17.03
C HIS A 4 35.80 3.42 17.55
N ASP A 5 36.66 4.44 17.51
CA ASP A 5 36.31 5.79 17.97
C ASP A 5 35.24 6.46 17.10
N ILE A 6 35.22 6.16 15.79
CA ILE A 6 34.16 6.59 14.86
C ILE A 6 32.85 5.89 15.22
N PHE A 7 32.86 4.57 15.43
CA PHE A 7 31.68 3.83 15.87
C PHE A 7 31.12 4.36 17.19
N THR A 8 31.95 4.62 18.20
CA THR A 8 31.49 5.15 19.49
C THR A 8 30.92 6.57 19.36
N LYS A 9 31.49 7.42 18.48
CA LYS A 9 30.89 8.73 18.16
C LYS A 9 29.55 8.59 17.45
N MET A 10 29.44 7.70 16.47
CA MET A 10 28.17 7.41 15.79
C MET A 10 27.13 6.89 16.77
N GLU A 11 27.50 5.98 17.66
CA GLU A 11 26.64 5.43 18.69
C GLU A 11 26.12 6.52 19.62
N LYS A 12 27.00 7.43 20.07
CA LYS A 12 26.65 8.51 20.99
C LYS A 12 25.76 9.59 20.37
N TYR A 13 25.93 9.90 19.08
CA TYR A 13 25.23 11.01 18.43
C TYR A 13 24.10 10.57 17.49
N LEU A 14 24.28 9.50 16.70
CA LEU A 14 23.27 9.03 15.75
C LEU A 14 22.17 8.20 16.41
N LEU A 15 22.48 7.30 17.35
CA LEU A 15 21.44 6.51 18.03
C LEU A 15 20.34 7.36 18.68
N PRO A 16 20.63 8.41 19.47
CA PRO A 16 19.57 9.21 20.08
C PRO A 16 18.76 10.00 19.05
N ILE A 17 19.35 10.37 17.92
CA ILE A 17 18.66 11.07 16.82
C ILE A 17 17.71 10.09 16.12
N SER A 18 18.21 8.91 15.72
CA SER A 18 17.42 7.86 15.09
C SER A 18 16.28 7.39 16.00
N ALA A 19 16.53 7.25 17.29
CA ALA A 19 15.50 6.90 18.28
C ALA A 19 14.40 7.96 18.36
N ARG A 20 14.75 9.26 18.37
CA ARG A 20 13.75 10.34 18.39
C ARG A 20 12.93 10.44 17.11
N ILE A 21 13.53 10.19 15.95
CA ILE A 21 12.84 10.19 14.65
C ILE A 21 11.90 8.99 14.56
N GLY A 22 12.38 7.80 14.91
CA GLY A 22 11.58 6.56 14.90
C GLY A 22 10.45 6.56 15.93
N ALA A 23 10.63 7.26 17.05
CA ALA A 23 9.60 7.38 18.09
C ALA A 23 8.55 8.47 17.80
N GLN A 24 8.64 9.19 16.67
CA GLN A 24 7.59 10.15 16.31
C GLN A 24 6.28 9.43 16.04
N ARG A 25 5.20 9.90 16.69
CA ARG A 25 3.85 9.31 16.55
C ARG A 25 3.35 9.19 15.10
N HIS A 26 3.72 10.14 14.23
CA HIS A 26 3.37 10.12 12.82
C HIS A 26 4.14 9.04 12.04
N MET A 27 5.45 8.89 12.31
CA MET A 27 6.27 7.84 11.73
C MET A 27 5.82 6.45 12.20
N LEU A 28 5.45 6.34 13.48
CA LEU A 28 4.91 5.12 14.05
C LEU A 28 3.58 4.73 13.38
N ALA A 29 2.67 5.69 13.22
CA ALA A 29 1.38 5.47 12.55
C ALA A 29 1.55 5.02 11.08
N ILE A 30 2.48 5.63 10.34
CA ILE A 30 2.80 5.23 8.97
C ILE A 30 3.35 3.81 8.96
N ARG A 31 4.32 3.50 9.82
CA ARG A 31 4.92 2.16 9.91
C ARG A 31 3.86 1.09 10.19
N ASP A 32 2.99 1.33 11.16
CA ASP A 32 1.97 0.39 11.58
C ASP A 32 0.86 0.24 10.50
N ALA A 33 0.53 1.32 9.79
CA ALA A 33 -0.32 1.29 8.60
C ALA A 33 0.28 0.43 7.48
N PHE A 34 1.55 0.66 7.12
CA PHE A 34 2.23 -0.16 6.11
C PHE A 34 2.35 -1.62 6.53
N SER A 35 2.54 -1.91 7.82
CA SER A 35 2.55 -3.29 8.31
C SER A 35 1.24 -4.03 8.07
N SER A 36 0.11 -3.31 8.08
CA SER A 36 -1.20 -3.90 7.77
C SER A 36 -1.35 -4.16 6.27
N ILE A 37 -0.89 -3.21 5.46
CA ILE A 37 -1.01 -3.22 3.99
C ILE A 37 -0.08 -4.25 3.34
N MET A 38 1.01 -4.64 4.00
CA MET A 38 1.89 -5.70 3.51
C MET A 38 1.14 -7.00 3.19
N ALA A 39 0.13 -7.37 4.00
CA ALA A 39 -0.68 -8.55 3.74
C ALA A 39 -1.49 -8.41 2.43
N ASP A 40 -2.11 -7.26 2.21
CA ASP A 40 -2.88 -6.96 0.99
C ASP A 40 -1.98 -6.97 -0.26
N LEU A 41 -0.76 -6.45 -0.13
CA LEU A 41 0.23 -6.47 -1.22
C LEU A 41 0.62 -7.90 -1.60
N ILE A 42 0.77 -8.80 -0.63
CA ILE A 42 1.06 -10.20 -0.88
C ILE A 42 -0.10 -10.85 -1.63
N VAL A 43 -1.35 -10.60 -1.22
CA VAL A 43 -2.55 -11.15 -1.88
C VAL A 43 -2.65 -10.66 -3.34
N GLY A 44 -2.50 -9.36 -3.58
CA GLY A 44 -2.52 -8.80 -4.94
C GLY A 44 -1.40 -9.34 -5.83
N SER A 45 -0.20 -9.50 -5.24
CA SER A 45 0.96 -10.05 -5.94
C SER A 45 0.77 -11.51 -6.34
N VAL A 46 0.27 -12.35 -5.43
CA VAL A 46 0.01 -13.78 -5.72
C VAL A 46 -1.04 -13.94 -6.81
N ALA A 47 -2.12 -13.14 -6.77
CA ALA A 47 -3.14 -13.16 -7.82
C ALA A 47 -2.57 -12.81 -9.20
N SER A 48 -1.74 -11.76 -9.28
CA SER A 48 -1.08 -11.36 -10.53
C SER A 48 -0.07 -12.40 -11.02
N LEU A 49 0.69 -13.02 -10.11
CA LEU A 49 1.66 -14.05 -10.46
C LEU A 49 1.01 -15.29 -11.06
N ILE A 50 -0.12 -15.73 -10.52
CA ILE A 50 -0.86 -16.88 -11.06
C ILE A 50 -1.40 -16.57 -12.46
N ASN A 51 -1.98 -15.39 -12.65
CA ASN A 51 -2.54 -14.98 -13.94
C ASN A 51 -1.47 -14.79 -15.02
N ASN A 52 -0.33 -14.21 -14.65
CA ASN A 52 0.77 -13.85 -15.54
C ASN A 52 1.94 -14.84 -15.51
N PHE A 53 1.69 -16.08 -15.07
CA PHE A 53 2.74 -17.10 -14.99
C PHE A 53 3.33 -17.37 -16.39
N PRO A 54 4.66 -17.20 -16.60
CA PRO A 54 5.28 -17.22 -17.92
C PRO A 54 5.53 -18.65 -18.43
N TYR A 55 4.48 -19.47 -18.48
CA TYR A 55 4.55 -20.84 -18.97
C TYR A 55 3.31 -21.17 -19.82
N GLN A 56 3.51 -21.20 -21.14
CA GLN A 56 2.44 -21.37 -22.14
C GLN A 56 1.57 -22.62 -21.92
N PRO A 57 2.14 -23.82 -21.66
CA PRO A 57 1.32 -25.02 -21.47
C PRO A 57 0.39 -24.95 -20.26
N PHE A 58 0.78 -24.22 -19.20
CA PHE A 58 -0.09 -23.98 -18.06
C PHE A 58 -1.23 -23.03 -18.40
N GLN A 59 -0.95 -21.99 -19.18
CA GLN A 59 -1.97 -21.03 -19.65
C GLN A 59 -3.01 -21.74 -20.52
N ASP A 60 -2.57 -22.61 -21.43
CA ASP A 60 -3.45 -23.39 -22.31
C ASP A 60 -4.27 -24.43 -21.53
N PHE A 61 -3.65 -25.11 -20.54
CA PHE A 61 -4.34 -26.04 -19.65
C PHE A 61 -5.44 -25.35 -18.83
N MET A 62 -5.11 -24.21 -18.21
CA MET A 62 -6.07 -23.44 -17.41
C MET A 62 -7.23 -22.93 -18.27
N THR A 63 -6.94 -22.50 -19.50
CA THR A 63 -7.97 -22.07 -20.46
C THR A 63 -8.87 -23.23 -20.90
N ALA A 64 -8.32 -24.42 -21.09
CA ALA A 64 -9.08 -25.62 -21.45
C ALA A 64 -10.01 -26.11 -20.32
N VAL A 65 -9.61 -25.94 -19.06
CA VAL A 65 -10.39 -26.39 -17.88
C VAL A 65 -11.40 -25.33 -17.43
N PHE A 66 -11.02 -24.06 -17.43
CA PHE A 66 -11.77 -22.96 -16.81
C PHE A 66 -12.31 -21.92 -17.81
N THR A 67 -12.15 -22.12 -19.12
CA THR A 67 -12.52 -21.17 -20.20
C THR A 67 -11.58 -19.96 -20.28
N GLU A 68 -11.66 -19.18 -21.36
CA GLU A 68 -10.84 -17.96 -21.58
C GLU A 68 -10.93 -16.91 -20.46
N THR A 69 -11.99 -16.95 -19.64
CA THR A 69 -12.24 -16.02 -18.53
C THR A 69 -11.58 -16.42 -17.20
N TRP A 70 -10.79 -17.49 -17.15
CA TRP A 70 -10.19 -17.97 -15.89
C TRP A 70 -9.31 -16.94 -15.15
N LYS A 71 -8.79 -15.94 -15.86
CA LYS A 71 -7.99 -14.84 -15.31
C LYS A 71 -8.82 -13.74 -14.63
N GLU A 72 -10.11 -13.64 -14.92
CA GLU A 72 -11.00 -12.61 -14.36
C GLU A 72 -10.93 -12.51 -12.83
N PRO A 73 -11.09 -13.60 -12.05
CA PRO A 73 -11.01 -13.51 -10.59
C PRO A 73 -9.66 -12.95 -10.10
N GLY A 74 -8.54 -13.39 -10.69
CA GLY A 74 -7.22 -12.86 -10.34
C GLY A 74 -7.05 -11.38 -10.71
N ASN A 75 -7.63 -10.95 -11.83
CA ASN A 75 -7.60 -9.56 -12.27
C ASN A 75 -8.46 -8.67 -11.36
N ILE A 76 -9.61 -9.16 -10.91
CA ILE A 76 -10.45 -8.45 -9.93
C ILE A 76 -9.70 -8.28 -8.62
N ILE A 77 -9.06 -9.33 -8.09
CA ILE A 77 -8.28 -9.26 -6.86
C ILE A 77 -7.14 -8.25 -7.01
N TYR A 78 -6.42 -8.29 -8.13
CA TYR A 78 -5.34 -7.35 -8.40
C TYR A 78 -5.84 -5.91 -8.46
N ASN A 79 -6.91 -5.64 -9.21
CA ASN A 79 -7.47 -4.29 -9.32
C ASN A 79 -8.03 -3.77 -7.98
N MET A 80 -8.62 -4.63 -7.15
CA MET A 80 -9.15 -4.26 -5.84
C MET A 80 -8.07 -4.16 -4.74
N THR A 81 -6.84 -4.62 -4.99
CA THR A 81 -5.72 -4.46 -4.05
C THR A 81 -4.81 -3.32 -4.48
N MET A 82 -4.39 -3.32 -5.74
CA MET A 82 -3.49 -2.31 -6.30
C MET A 82 -4.24 -1.04 -6.74
N GLY A 83 -5.44 -1.17 -7.31
CA GLY A 83 -6.21 -0.03 -7.85
C GLY A 83 -6.80 0.90 -6.79
N ILE A 84 -6.96 0.44 -5.56
CA ILE A 84 -7.40 1.27 -4.43
C ILE A 84 -6.36 1.38 -3.31
N LEU A 85 -5.10 1.02 -3.60
CA LEU A 85 -4.03 0.97 -2.60
C LEU A 85 -3.85 2.31 -1.87
N GLY A 86 -3.90 3.43 -2.59
CA GLY A 86 -3.77 4.77 -2.01
C GLY A 86 -4.89 5.09 -1.01
N LEU A 87 -6.11 4.67 -1.32
CA LEU A 87 -7.26 4.82 -0.41
C LEU A 87 -7.09 3.94 0.84
N LEU A 88 -6.67 2.68 0.68
CA LEU A 88 -6.41 1.77 1.79
C LEU A 88 -5.30 2.29 2.72
N VAL A 89 -4.24 2.84 2.14
CA VAL A 89 -3.14 3.50 2.87
C VAL A 89 -3.66 4.70 3.66
N ALA A 90 -4.44 5.59 3.04
CA ALA A 90 -4.96 6.79 3.68
C ALA A 90 -5.86 6.46 4.89
N ILE A 91 -6.76 5.50 4.74
CA ILE A 91 -7.65 5.04 5.82
C ILE A 91 -6.85 4.41 6.96
N SER A 92 -5.88 3.55 6.63
CA SER A 92 -5.02 2.89 7.61
C SER A 92 -4.18 3.88 8.43
N ILE A 93 -3.56 4.87 7.77
CA ILE A 93 -2.81 5.93 8.47
C ILE A 93 -3.73 6.71 9.41
N GLY A 94 -4.94 7.06 8.97
CA GLY A 94 -5.93 7.76 9.81
C GLY A 94 -6.31 6.95 11.05
N TYR A 95 -6.50 5.64 10.91
CA TYR A 95 -6.79 4.73 12.02
C TYR A 95 -5.65 4.66 13.05
N TYR A 96 -4.42 4.40 12.59
CA TYR A 96 -3.26 4.27 13.48
C TYR A 96 -2.83 5.60 14.09
N LEU A 97 -3.07 6.73 13.41
CA LEU A 97 -2.78 8.04 13.96
C LEU A 97 -3.76 8.41 15.09
N ALA A 98 -5.00 7.92 15.09
CA ALA A 98 -5.97 8.24 16.15
C ALA A 98 -5.59 7.65 17.52
N GLN A 99 -4.95 6.48 17.53
CA GLN A 99 -4.58 5.75 18.76
C GLN A 99 -3.72 6.58 19.72
N PRO A 100 -2.57 7.18 19.31
CA PRO A 100 -1.76 8.00 20.20
C PRO A 100 -2.48 9.29 20.65
N TYR A 101 -3.51 9.73 19.95
CA TYR A 101 -4.33 10.89 20.33
C TYR A 101 -5.54 10.52 21.20
N LYS A 102 -5.77 9.23 21.48
CA LYS A 102 -6.94 8.74 22.24
C LYS A 102 -8.28 9.16 21.61
N LEU A 103 -8.29 9.27 20.28
CA LEU A 103 -9.50 9.56 19.48
C LEU A 103 -10.12 8.25 18.99
N ASP A 104 -11.37 8.33 18.54
CA ASP A 104 -12.00 7.19 17.88
C ASP A 104 -11.28 6.85 16.56
N GLY A 105 -10.79 5.61 16.48
CA GLY A 105 -10.03 5.12 15.33
C GLY A 105 -10.88 5.03 14.08
N ILE A 106 -12.15 4.61 14.21
CA ILE A 106 -13.05 4.45 13.06
C ILE A 106 -13.41 5.81 12.48
N SER A 107 -13.84 6.76 13.32
CA SER A 107 -14.14 8.12 12.86
C SER A 107 -12.95 8.81 12.20
N SER A 108 -11.74 8.61 12.72
CA SER A 108 -10.52 9.21 12.17
C SER A 108 -10.12 8.57 10.83
N ALA A 109 -10.30 7.26 10.71
CA ALA A 109 -10.07 6.53 9.46
C ALA A 109 -11.03 6.99 8.35
N LEU A 110 -12.32 7.17 8.68
CA LEU A 110 -13.32 7.68 7.75
C LEU A 110 -13.03 9.12 7.31
N MET A 111 -12.65 10.00 8.24
CA MET A 111 -12.27 11.38 7.90
C MET A 111 -11.04 11.44 6.98
N SER A 112 -10.03 10.60 7.24
CA SER A 112 -8.84 10.48 6.37
C SER A 112 -9.22 10.00 4.97
N GLY A 113 -10.06 8.96 4.88
CA GLY A 113 -10.54 8.44 3.60
C GLY A 113 -11.35 9.46 2.80
N ILE A 114 -12.25 10.21 3.45
CA ILE A 114 -13.02 11.28 2.80
C ILE A 114 -12.08 12.42 2.36
N SER A 115 -11.14 12.83 3.19
CA SER A 115 -10.16 13.86 2.82
C SER A 115 -9.31 13.44 1.62
N PHE A 116 -8.95 12.16 1.52
CA PHE A 116 -8.24 11.61 0.38
C PHE A 116 -9.09 11.68 -0.89
N LEU A 117 -10.37 11.27 -0.82
CA LEU A 117 -11.28 11.34 -1.96
C LEU A 117 -11.55 12.79 -2.42
N ILE A 118 -11.62 13.75 -1.50
CA ILE A 118 -11.79 15.18 -1.84
C ILE A 118 -10.57 15.72 -2.61
N LEU A 119 -9.36 15.30 -2.23
CA LEU A 119 -8.12 15.72 -2.89
C LEU A 119 -7.89 15.01 -4.23
N THR A 120 -8.58 13.90 -4.47
CA THR A 120 -8.43 13.12 -5.70
C THR A 120 -9.15 13.83 -6.85
N PRO A 121 -8.48 14.16 -7.97
CA PRO A 121 -9.13 14.80 -9.10
C PRO A 121 -10.13 13.85 -9.76
N PHE A 122 -11.38 14.29 -9.89
CA PHE A 122 -12.39 13.58 -10.69
C PHE A 122 -12.17 13.86 -12.18
N LEU A 123 -12.33 12.84 -13.02
CA LEU A 123 -12.32 13.02 -14.48
C LEU A 123 -13.50 13.91 -14.92
N LYS A 124 -13.43 14.47 -16.13
CA LYS A 124 -14.46 15.37 -16.69
C LYS A 124 -15.89 14.78 -16.70
N ASP A 125 -16.03 13.46 -16.57
CA ASP A 125 -17.30 12.74 -16.55
C ASP A 125 -17.82 12.40 -15.13
N GLY A 126 -17.17 12.89 -14.08
CA GLY A 126 -17.60 12.70 -12.69
C GLY A 126 -17.36 11.29 -12.12
N SER A 127 -16.71 10.40 -12.87
CA SER A 127 -16.27 9.10 -12.37
C SER A 127 -14.94 9.23 -11.60
N PRO A 128 -14.80 8.60 -10.42
CA PRO A 128 -13.51 8.45 -9.78
C PRO A 128 -12.66 7.47 -10.61
N THR A 129 -11.62 7.98 -11.26
CA THR A 129 -10.71 7.11 -12.01
C THR A 129 -9.78 6.38 -11.04
N LEU A 130 -9.75 5.04 -11.13
CA LEU A 130 -8.85 4.16 -10.36
C LEU A 130 -7.36 4.53 -10.52
N ASP A 131 -7.03 5.24 -11.60
CA ASP A 131 -5.71 5.82 -11.88
C ASP A 131 -5.12 6.61 -10.72
N TRP A 132 -5.96 7.33 -9.98
CA TRP A 132 -5.51 8.18 -8.87
C TRP A 132 -5.63 7.50 -7.51
N LEU A 133 -6.39 6.41 -7.43
CA LEU A 133 -6.64 5.65 -6.20
C LEU A 133 -5.59 4.56 -5.96
N GLY A 134 -4.78 4.23 -6.97
CA GLY A 134 -3.66 3.30 -6.81
C GLY A 134 -3.08 2.72 -8.11
N GLN A 135 -3.78 2.81 -9.25
CA GLN A 135 -3.35 2.15 -10.49
C GLN A 135 -3.18 3.13 -11.64
N ARG A 136 -2.13 3.96 -11.60
CA ARG A 136 -1.74 4.76 -12.77
C ARG A 136 -0.91 3.91 -13.72
N ASP A 137 -1.50 3.49 -14.84
CA ASP A 137 -0.75 2.93 -15.97
C ASP A 137 0.16 4.02 -16.54
N TYR A 138 1.46 3.91 -16.24
CA TYR A 138 2.48 4.73 -16.91
C TYR A 138 2.76 4.14 -18.30
N SER A 139 1.88 4.38 -19.27
CA SER A 139 2.31 4.48 -20.65
C SER A 139 3.00 5.84 -20.81
N TRP A 140 4.30 5.89 -20.50
CA TRP A 140 5.14 7.00 -20.94
C TRP A 140 5.03 7.12 -22.47
N PRO A 141 4.90 8.34 -23.05
CA PRO A 141 5.09 8.51 -24.48
C PRO A 141 6.52 8.13 -24.91
#